data_AF-A0A1R2BGR2-F1
#
_entry.id   AF-A0A1R2BGR2-F1
#
_cell.length_a   1.000
_cell.length_b   1.000
_cell.length_c   1.000
_cell.angle_alpha   90.00
_cell.angle_beta   90.00
_cell.angle_gamma   90.00
#
_symmetry.space_group_name_H-M   'P 1'
#
loop_
_entity.id
_entity.type
_entity.pdbx_description
1 polymer ?
#
loop_
_entity_poly.entity_id
_entity_poly.type
_entity_poly.pdbx_seq_one_letter_code
_entity_poly.pdbx_strand_id
1 'polypeptide(L)'
;MGIFVGLIVHRILTSQRRYEQIVNEIYHYLLLHADEITIKIESNRFIQFQALYGSDPVFIPLSVHYLHSQFYRVHGGANPPEDVKQFANILWESLNIFKEHYPAHIELNAEGLDHCEPFYREITSQEALRRQVSCVASRSDEGTVLFSEELDDILFVLYSTVKAYDIKSMMIVLDILNSNTHCPAAVFKNLKTEDLRLFEAIKTDSDDNINARLYPGLTEKCKSIVTNVLRKILVKYPERAQECQSLQEFTIETKLPPSPTKYEIPCSLSALMFQITETTSLERATFLLESLNSSQNYDDLAKMRWGEKLKVILEKYCEKIYTCDNYEIVKYGVFHYQFLKALLKLSRTSESFVNLLNLGYFDRFYELVEEACKLLYQIIIHKEDNEDCQLYGFIDQSLKLVELIVNPAYYKFLRPVNESLNKVFRILDSFTRHVSEDCAMPAPEDPEELKMLSPQLFEYKNRVSVMITKIEALLEYQERHEEKYFRLFGDEERLDT
;
A
#
# COMPACT_ATOMS: atom_id res chain seq x y z
N MET A 1 20.22 2.46 -3.33
CA MET A 1 19.18 1.68 -2.63
C MET A 1 19.22 2.02 -1.15
N GLY A 2 18.08 2.16 -0.49
CA GLY A 2 17.98 2.46 0.94
C GLY A 2 17.04 1.46 1.60
N ILE A 3 17.25 1.21 2.89
CA ILE A 3 16.34 0.40 3.70
C ILE A 3 15.27 1.34 4.21
N PHE A 4 14.00 0.98 4.04
CA PHE A 4 12.88 1.77 4.51
C PHE A 4 12.15 1.01 5.59
N VAL A 5 11.89 1.68 6.71
CA VAL A 5 11.07 1.15 7.78
C VAL A 5 10.10 2.22 8.24
N GLY A 6 8.89 1.83 8.55
CA GLY A 6 7.82 2.76 8.87
C GLY A 6 6.83 2.19 9.85
N LEU A 7 6.22 3.11 10.57
CA LEU A 7 5.14 2.86 11.50
C LEU A 7 3.93 3.63 10.99
N ILE A 8 2.82 2.93 10.78
CA ILE A 8 1.56 3.48 10.31
C ILE A 8 0.60 3.51 11.51
N VAL A 9 0.07 4.69 11.83
CA VAL A 9 -0.89 4.88 12.91
C VAL A 9 -2.29 4.99 12.30
N HIS A 10 -3.14 3.98 12.47
CA HIS A 10 -4.48 3.93 11.89
C HIS A 10 -5.50 4.79 12.65
N ARG A 11 -5.26 5.01 13.95
CA ARG A 11 -6.14 5.78 14.83
C ARG A 11 -5.32 6.60 15.82
N ILE A 12 -5.84 7.77 16.18
CA ILE A 12 -5.23 8.62 17.20
C ILE A 12 -5.13 7.83 18.51
N LEU A 13 -3.91 7.65 18.99
CA LEU A 13 -3.65 7.05 20.28
C LEU A 13 -3.87 8.09 21.36
N THR A 14 -4.66 7.73 22.37
CA THR A 14 -5.13 8.66 23.40
C THR A 14 -4.49 8.41 24.77
N SER A 15 -3.92 7.22 24.99
CA SER A 15 -3.30 6.84 26.26
C SER A 15 -1.85 7.36 26.39
N GLN A 16 -1.68 8.54 26.99
CA GLN A 16 -0.31 9.06 27.28
C GLN A 16 0.46 8.12 28.21
N ARG A 17 -0.19 7.55 29.23
CA ARG A 17 0.48 6.65 30.20
C ARG A 17 1.04 5.38 29.54
N ARG A 18 0.23 4.70 28.71
CA ARG A 18 0.68 3.50 27.98
C ARG A 18 1.80 3.86 27.00
N TYR A 19 1.66 5.00 26.32
CA TYR A 19 2.69 5.50 25.42
C TYR A 19 4.02 5.75 26.14
N GLU A 20 4.00 6.35 27.34
CA GLU A 20 5.19 6.54 28.17
C GLU A 20 5.87 5.20 28.55
N GLN A 21 5.10 4.16 28.86
CA GLN A 21 5.65 2.83 29.12
C GLN A 21 6.41 2.28 27.90
N ILE A 22 5.81 2.43 26.71
CA ILE A 22 6.41 1.99 25.44
C ILE A 22 7.68 2.78 25.13
N VAL A 23 7.62 4.10 25.26
CA VAL A 23 8.77 4.99 25.04
C VAL A 23 9.89 4.66 26.02
N ASN A 24 9.57 4.32 27.27
CA ASN A 24 10.54 3.86 28.24
C ASN A 24 11.13 2.50 27.85
N GLU A 25 10.32 1.55 27.39
CA GLU A 25 10.82 0.24 26.92
C GLU A 25 11.77 0.40 25.74
N ILE A 26 11.39 1.22 24.75
CA ILE A 26 12.25 1.57 23.62
C ILE A 26 13.54 2.24 24.11
N TYR A 27 13.46 3.17 25.06
CA TYR A 27 14.66 3.80 25.61
C TYR A 27 15.59 2.80 26.28
N HIS A 28 15.06 1.86 27.07
CA HIS A 28 15.87 0.79 27.69
C HIS A 28 16.48 -0.13 26.63
N TYR A 29 15.72 -0.48 25.60
CA TYR A 29 16.23 -1.26 24.46
C TYR A 29 17.39 -0.53 23.77
N LEU A 30 17.23 0.76 23.46
CA LEU A 30 18.28 1.57 22.85
C LEU A 30 19.55 1.64 23.72
N LEU A 31 19.40 1.72 25.05
CA LEU A 31 20.55 1.71 25.98
C LEU A 31 21.36 0.41 25.92
N LEU A 32 20.75 -0.74 25.58
CA LEU A 32 21.48 -1.99 25.36
C LEU A 32 22.39 -1.93 24.12
N HIS A 33 22.09 -1.01 23.20
CA HIS A 33 22.82 -0.78 21.96
C HIS A 33 23.65 0.52 21.98
N ALA A 34 23.92 1.10 23.17
CA ALA A 34 24.60 2.39 23.29
C ALA A 34 26.03 2.42 22.69
N ASP A 35 26.66 1.27 22.48
CA ASP A 35 27.96 1.14 21.80
C ASP A 35 27.85 1.21 20.27
N GLU A 36 26.64 1.14 19.72
CA GLU A 36 26.34 1.05 18.28
C GLU A 36 25.66 2.32 17.75
N ILE A 37 25.01 3.07 18.64
CA ILE A 37 24.22 4.27 18.31
C ILE A 37 24.53 5.41 19.28
N THR A 38 24.34 6.64 18.84
CA THR A 38 24.27 7.77 19.78
C THR A 38 22.82 8.06 20.14
N ILE A 39 22.54 8.22 21.43
CA ILE A 39 21.20 8.48 21.96
C ILE A 39 21.21 9.88 22.61
N LYS A 40 20.20 10.69 22.32
CA LYS A 40 19.98 12.01 22.92
C LYS A 40 18.51 12.18 23.26
N ILE A 41 18.23 12.75 24.44
CA ILE A 41 16.88 13.19 24.80
C ILE A 41 16.81 14.70 24.56
N GLU A 42 16.14 15.11 23.49
CA GLU A 42 16.04 16.53 23.14
C GLU A 42 14.89 17.20 23.89
N SER A 43 15.23 18.06 24.85
CA SER A 43 14.31 19.03 25.49
C SER A 43 12.97 18.45 25.97
N ASN A 44 12.93 17.20 26.43
CA ASN A 44 11.72 16.45 26.77
C ASN A 44 10.67 16.38 25.63
N ARG A 45 11.11 16.40 24.37
CA ARG A 45 10.22 16.28 23.20
C ARG A 45 10.39 14.98 22.45
N PHE A 46 11.63 14.53 22.24
CA PHE A 46 11.94 13.34 21.47
C PHE A 46 13.06 12.52 22.11
N ILE A 47 12.99 11.21 21.96
CA ILE A 47 14.17 10.35 21.93
C ILE A 47 14.74 10.47 20.52
N GLN A 48 15.94 11.00 20.42
CA GLN A 48 16.71 11.00 19.19
C GLN A 48 17.77 9.90 19.27
N PHE A 49 17.85 9.06 18.24
CA PHE A 49 18.98 8.15 18.08
C PHE A 49 19.43 8.05 16.63
N GLN A 50 20.72 7.79 16.44
CA GLN A 50 21.35 7.72 15.13
C GLN A 50 22.51 6.74 15.17
N ALA A 51 22.83 6.13 14.03
CA ALA A 51 24.06 5.36 13.88
C ALA A 51 25.29 6.22 14.18
N LEU A 52 26.37 5.60 14.66
CA LEU A 52 27.64 6.29 14.88
C LEU A 52 28.21 6.93 13.60
N TYR A 53 27.91 6.33 12.44
CA TYR A 53 28.39 6.77 11.14
C TYR A 53 27.26 6.88 10.12
N GLY A 54 27.10 8.06 9.52
CA GLY A 54 26.47 8.20 8.20
C GLY A 54 24.97 7.94 8.07
N SER A 55 24.19 7.96 9.15
CA SER A 55 22.72 7.81 9.09
C SER A 55 21.98 9.04 9.60
N ASP A 56 20.81 9.31 9.02
CA ASP A 56 19.90 10.35 9.51
C ASP A 56 19.39 9.99 10.92
N PRO A 57 19.19 11.00 11.78
CA PRO A 57 18.64 10.77 13.10
C PRO A 57 17.17 10.33 13.04
N VAL A 58 16.85 9.34 13.87
CA VAL A 58 15.50 8.88 14.15
C VAL A 58 14.97 9.63 15.35
N PHE A 59 13.71 10.07 15.27
CA PHE A 59 13.03 10.81 16.34
C PHE A 59 11.75 10.10 16.77
N ILE A 60 11.71 9.65 18.01
CA ILE A 60 10.50 9.10 18.63
C ILE A 60 9.94 10.15 19.59
N PRO A 61 8.70 10.63 19.42
CA PRO A 61 8.13 11.63 20.32
C PRO A 61 7.96 11.08 21.74
N LEU A 62 8.07 11.94 22.76
CA LEU A 62 7.76 11.56 24.15
C LEU A 62 6.28 11.71 24.49
N SER A 63 5.50 12.40 23.64
CA SER A 63 4.06 12.60 23.80
C SER A 63 3.29 11.91 22.69
N VAL A 64 2.28 11.14 23.08
CA VAL A 64 1.43 10.35 22.18
C VAL A 64 0.72 11.23 21.15
N HIS A 65 0.43 12.49 21.51
CA HIS A 65 -0.20 13.46 20.61
C HIS A 65 0.63 13.79 19.36
N TYR A 66 1.92 13.52 19.39
CA TYR A 66 2.83 13.73 18.26
C TYR A 66 3.21 12.43 17.56
N LEU A 67 2.71 11.28 18.02
CA LEU A 67 2.89 10.03 17.29
C LEU A 67 1.92 10.01 16.11
N HIS A 68 2.50 10.17 14.93
CA HIS A 68 1.83 10.03 13.64
C HIS A 68 2.47 8.89 12.86
N SER A 69 1.92 8.57 11.68
CA SER A 69 2.61 7.68 10.76
C SER A 69 3.97 8.28 10.40
N GLN A 70 5.02 7.52 10.66
CA GLN A 70 6.42 7.94 10.54
C GLN A 70 7.16 6.93 9.66
N PHE A 71 8.04 7.44 8.82
CA PHE A 71 8.83 6.63 7.91
C PHE A 71 10.28 7.07 7.98
N TYR A 72 11.15 6.09 8.03
CA TYR A 72 12.57 6.25 8.20
C TYR A 72 13.29 5.61 7.04
N ARG A 73 14.28 6.33 6.53
CA ARG A 73 15.17 5.86 5.48
C ARG A 73 16.55 5.67 6.09
N VAL A 74 17.06 4.45 5.99
CA VAL A 74 18.43 4.13 6.35
C VAL A 74 19.25 4.00 5.07
N HIS A 75 20.27 4.85 4.94
CA HIS A 75 21.10 4.94 3.74
C HIS A 75 22.23 3.91 3.78
N GLY A 76 22.16 2.89 2.92
CA GLY A 76 23.16 1.81 2.90
C GLY A 76 23.69 1.40 1.52
N GLY A 77 23.08 1.84 0.42
CA GLY A 77 23.41 1.31 -0.90
C GLY A 77 22.84 -0.10 -1.11
N ALA A 78 23.28 -0.80 -2.17
CA ALA A 78 22.79 -2.15 -2.47
C ALA A 78 23.34 -3.23 -1.52
N ASN A 79 24.53 -3.00 -0.96
CA ASN A 79 25.16 -3.86 0.03
C ASN A 79 25.47 -3.02 1.28
N PRO A 80 24.49 -2.83 2.18
CA PRO A 80 24.68 -2.03 3.38
C PRO A 80 25.83 -2.58 4.25
N PRO A 81 26.72 -1.72 4.75
CA PRO A 81 27.76 -2.13 5.69
C PRO A 81 27.13 -2.60 7.02
N GLU A 82 27.87 -3.37 7.81
CA GLU A 82 27.34 -4.05 9.01
C GLU A 82 26.73 -3.09 10.03
N ASP A 83 27.33 -1.92 10.23
CA ASP A 83 26.83 -0.86 11.12
C ASP A 83 25.47 -0.32 10.66
N VAL A 84 25.27 -0.17 9.35
CA VAL A 84 23.99 0.23 8.76
C VAL A 84 22.94 -0.88 8.91
N LYS A 85 23.32 -2.15 8.69
CA LYS A 85 22.41 -3.29 8.89
C LYS A 85 21.95 -3.40 10.34
N GLN A 86 22.89 -3.24 11.26
CA GLN A 86 22.65 -3.27 12.70
C GLN A 86 21.75 -2.11 13.13
N PHE A 87 22.02 -0.89 12.67
CA PHE A 87 21.16 0.26 12.93
C PHE A 87 19.73 0.07 12.39
N ALA A 88 19.59 -0.45 11.17
CA ALA A 88 18.28 -0.75 10.60
C ALA A 88 17.50 -1.79 11.43
N ASN A 89 18.20 -2.79 11.98
CA ASN A 89 17.60 -3.77 12.88
C ASN A 89 17.17 -3.15 14.23
N ILE A 90 18.01 -2.31 14.84
CA ILE A 90 17.66 -1.59 16.08
C ILE A 90 16.42 -0.73 15.87
N LEU A 91 16.38 0.00 14.75
CA LEU A 91 15.22 0.80 14.38
C LEU A 91 13.98 -0.08 14.20
N TRP A 92 14.10 -1.20 13.48
CA TRP A 92 12.99 -2.12 13.27
C TRP A 92 12.45 -2.71 14.56
N GLU A 93 13.30 -3.18 15.47
CA GLU A 93 12.86 -3.69 16.78
C GLU A 93 12.21 -2.59 17.63
N SER A 94 12.71 -1.35 17.56
CA SER A 94 12.07 -0.21 18.23
C SER A 94 10.64 0.03 17.72
N LEU A 95 10.39 -0.17 16.41
CA LEU A 95 9.04 -0.10 15.84
C LEU A 95 8.20 -1.34 16.20
N ASN A 96 8.80 -2.52 16.35
CA ASN A 96 8.09 -3.72 16.81
C ASN A 96 7.54 -3.55 18.23
N ILE A 97 8.27 -2.91 19.14
CA ILE A 97 7.76 -2.61 20.48
C ILE A 97 6.44 -1.80 20.37
N PHE A 98 6.35 -0.82 19.46
CA PHE A 98 5.09 -0.13 19.22
C PHE A 98 3.97 -1.07 18.73
N LYS A 99 4.25 -1.97 17.79
CA LYS A 99 3.27 -2.93 17.25
C LYS A 99 2.82 -3.98 18.27
N GLU A 100 3.73 -4.42 19.12
CA GLU A 100 3.46 -5.37 20.20
C GLU A 100 2.50 -4.75 21.22
N HIS A 101 2.69 -3.47 21.51
CA HIS A 101 1.83 -2.74 22.42
C HIS A 101 0.56 -2.20 21.79
N TYR A 102 0.50 -1.86 20.50
CA TYR A 102 -0.73 -1.36 19.83
C TYR A 102 -1.10 -2.22 18.61
N PRO A 103 -1.39 -3.52 18.80
CA PRO A 103 -1.55 -4.46 17.70
C PRO A 103 -2.75 -4.12 16.79
N ALA A 104 -3.79 -3.46 17.29
CA ALA A 104 -4.96 -3.05 16.50
C ALA A 104 -4.84 -1.66 15.86
N HIS A 105 -3.86 -0.84 16.29
CA HIS A 105 -3.77 0.57 15.90
C HIS A 105 -2.50 0.93 15.15
N ILE A 106 -1.48 0.09 15.21
CA ILE A 106 -0.21 0.29 14.53
C ILE A 106 0.00 -0.82 13.51
N GLU A 107 0.44 -0.47 12.32
CA GLU A 107 0.98 -1.38 11.31
C GLU A 107 2.43 -1.00 11.02
N LEU A 108 3.26 -2.00 10.74
CA LEU A 108 4.66 -1.79 10.39
C LEU A 108 4.86 -2.03 8.90
N ASN A 109 5.69 -1.20 8.30
CA ASN A 109 6.12 -1.35 6.93
C ASN A 109 7.63 -1.48 6.87
N ALA A 110 8.15 -2.39 6.05
CA ALA A 110 9.56 -2.51 5.80
C ALA A 110 9.83 -2.86 4.34
N GLU A 111 10.88 -2.26 3.77
CA GLU A 111 11.39 -2.54 2.44
C GLU A 111 12.93 -2.56 2.49
N GLY A 112 13.54 -3.60 1.92
CA GLY A 112 15.00 -3.77 1.91
C GLY A 112 15.62 -4.24 3.23
N LEU A 113 14.82 -4.61 4.25
CA LEU A 113 15.33 -5.20 5.50
C LEU A 113 15.96 -6.57 5.30
N ASP A 114 15.55 -7.31 4.28
CA ASP A 114 16.14 -8.58 3.85
C ASP A 114 17.64 -8.45 3.52
N HIS A 115 18.07 -7.28 3.02
CA HIS A 115 19.50 -7.00 2.79
C HIS A 115 20.31 -6.84 4.10
N CYS A 116 19.65 -6.80 5.25
CA CYS A 116 20.27 -6.66 6.57
C CYS A 116 20.63 -8.00 7.24
N GLU A 117 20.51 -9.13 6.54
CA GLU A 117 21.04 -10.41 7.06
C GLU A 117 22.56 -10.30 7.37
N PRO A 118 23.05 -10.96 8.44
CA PRO A 118 22.31 -11.84 9.37
C PRO A 118 21.67 -11.11 10.56
N PHE A 119 21.80 -9.78 10.65
CA PHE A 119 21.31 -8.98 11.79
C PHE A 119 19.79 -8.95 11.83
N TYR A 120 19.16 -8.85 10.67
CA TYR A 120 17.71 -8.95 10.54
C TYR A 120 17.28 -10.42 10.40
N ARG A 121 16.20 -10.77 11.11
CA ARG A 121 15.41 -11.97 10.87
C ARG A 121 13.95 -11.60 10.86
N GLU A 122 13.23 -12.08 9.85
CA GLU A 122 11.80 -11.85 9.76
C GLU A 122 11.07 -12.44 10.98
N ILE A 123 10.29 -11.60 11.65
CA ILE A 123 9.47 -12.01 12.79
C ILE A 123 8.29 -12.83 12.24
N THR A 124 8.30 -14.13 12.50
CA THR A 124 7.19 -15.02 12.13
C THR A 124 5.88 -14.57 12.79
N SER A 125 4.73 -14.87 12.17
CA SER A 125 3.41 -14.57 12.77
C SER A 125 3.23 -15.17 14.17
N GLN A 126 3.85 -16.33 14.45
CA GLN A 126 3.80 -16.97 15.77
C GLN A 126 4.60 -16.19 16.81
N GLU A 127 5.80 -15.71 16.45
CA GLU A 127 6.63 -14.91 17.34
C GLU A 127 5.97 -13.55 17.62
N ALA A 128 5.43 -12.88 16.59
CA ALA A 128 4.67 -11.65 16.76
C ALA A 128 3.48 -11.84 17.73
N LEU A 129 2.71 -12.92 17.55
CA LEU A 129 1.62 -13.27 18.45
C LEU A 129 2.11 -13.53 19.88
N ARG A 130 3.21 -14.26 20.05
CA ARG A 130 3.81 -14.55 21.36
C ARG A 130 4.19 -13.27 22.11
N ARG A 131 4.81 -12.30 21.42
CA ARG A 131 5.18 -11.01 22.00
C ARG A 131 3.96 -10.19 22.40
N GLN A 132 2.94 -10.10 21.53
CA GLN A 132 1.66 -9.44 21.84
C GLN A 132 0.95 -10.05 23.05
N VAL A 133 0.92 -11.39 23.14
CA VAL A 133 0.36 -12.11 24.29
C VAL A 133 1.15 -11.81 25.56
N SER A 134 2.48 -11.68 25.47
CA SER A 134 3.33 -11.27 26.61
C SER A 134 3.00 -9.86 27.09
N CYS A 135 2.78 -8.90 26.18
CA CYS A 135 2.33 -7.56 26.53
C CYS A 135 0.97 -7.60 27.23
N VAL A 136 0.02 -8.40 26.72
CA VAL A 136 -1.28 -8.60 27.35
C VAL A 136 -1.13 -9.21 28.76
N ALA A 137 -0.32 -10.26 28.90
CA ALA A 137 -0.07 -10.94 30.19
C ALA A 137 0.51 -9.99 31.24
N SER A 138 1.50 -9.17 30.87
CA SER A 138 2.17 -8.23 31.79
C SER A 138 1.19 -7.26 32.46
N ARG A 139 0.08 -6.89 31.79
CA ARG A 139 -0.96 -6.03 32.35
C ARG A 139 -1.70 -6.66 33.53
N SER A 140 -1.88 -7.99 33.46
CA SER A 140 -2.45 -8.74 34.58
C SER A 140 -1.53 -8.66 35.80
N ASP A 141 -0.22 -8.80 35.59
CA ASP A 141 0.78 -8.77 36.66
C ASP A 141 0.92 -7.38 37.29
N GLU A 142 0.77 -6.30 36.49
CA GLU A 142 0.84 -4.92 36.96
C GLU A 142 -0.37 -4.45 37.77
N GLY A 143 -1.46 -5.23 37.86
CA GLY A 143 -2.63 -4.82 38.64
C GLY A 143 -3.47 -3.70 38.00
N THR A 144 -3.22 -3.36 36.74
CA THR A 144 -3.83 -2.17 36.10
C THR A 144 -5.25 -2.47 35.59
N VAL A 145 -6.11 -1.45 35.65
CA VAL A 145 -7.46 -1.49 35.06
C VAL A 145 -7.35 -1.08 33.60
N LEU A 146 -7.95 -1.87 32.71
CA LEU A 146 -8.02 -1.61 31.28
C LEU A 146 -8.89 -0.41 30.97
N PHE A 147 -8.40 0.43 30.06
CA PHE A 147 -9.21 1.49 29.46
C PHE A 147 -9.98 0.95 28.25
N SER A 148 -11.10 1.61 27.91
CA SER A 148 -11.94 1.20 26.77
C SER A 148 -11.20 1.19 25.43
N GLU A 149 -10.20 2.05 25.27
CA GLU A 149 -9.35 2.12 24.08
C GLU A 149 -8.42 0.92 23.94
N GLU A 150 -8.05 0.28 25.04
CA GLU A 150 -7.13 -0.87 25.06
C GLU A 150 -7.86 -2.19 24.79
N LEU A 151 -9.19 -2.17 24.88
CA LEU A 151 -10.02 -3.33 24.57
C LEU A 151 -9.87 -3.77 23.11
N ASP A 152 -9.78 -2.81 22.17
CA ASP A 152 -9.59 -3.10 20.74
C ASP A 152 -8.31 -3.93 20.51
N ASP A 153 -7.21 -3.57 21.17
CA ASP A 153 -5.94 -4.31 21.10
C ASP A 153 -6.06 -5.72 21.70
N ILE A 154 -6.72 -5.86 22.85
CA ILE A 154 -6.90 -7.17 23.52
C ILE A 154 -7.77 -8.09 22.66
N LEU A 155 -8.83 -7.56 22.06
CA LEU A 155 -9.71 -8.31 21.16
C LEU A 155 -9.00 -8.69 19.86
N PHE A 156 -8.12 -7.83 19.34
CA PHE A 156 -7.27 -8.16 18.19
C PHE A 156 -6.34 -9.34 18.50
N VAL A 157 -5.71 -9.35 19.68
CA VAL A 157 -4.87 -10.47 20.12
C VAL A 157 -5.73 -11.72 20.33
N LEU A 158 -6.92 -11.61 20.94
CA LEU A 158 -7.85 -12.73 21.08
C LEU A 158 -8.19 -13.35 19.72
N TYR A 159 -8.61 -12.53 18.75
CA TYR A 159 -8.90 -12.98 17.39
C TYR A 159 -7.71 -13.71 16.76
N SER A 160 -6.50 -13.17 16.93
CA SER A 160 -5.27 -13.76 16.41
C SER A 160 -4.95 -15.12 17.06
N THR A 161 -5.16 -15.26 18.37
CA THR A 161 -4.99 -16.55 19.08
C THR A 161 -6.01 -17.60 18.65
N VAL A 162 -7.26 -17.19 18.43
CA VAL A 162 -8.32 -18.08 17.91
C VAL A 162 -7.98 -18.56 16.51
N LYS A 163 -7.56 -17.65 15.62
CA LYS A 163 -7.16 -17.98 14.24
C LYS A 163 -5.94 -18.90 14.19
N ALA A 164 -4.98 -18.71 15.08
CA ALA A 164 -3.81 -19.57 15.20
C ALA A 164 -4.11 -20.91 15.90
N TYR A 165 -5.34 -21.09 16.42
CA TYR A 165 -5.73 -22.19 17.29
C TYR A 165 -4.80 -22.37 18.51
N ASP A 166 -4.25 -21.27 19.03
CA ASP A 166 -3.37 -21.26 20.20
C ASP A 166 -4.19 -21.13 21.49
N ILE A 167 -4.62 -22.28 22.01
CA ILE A 167 -5.48 -22.37 23.21
C ILE A 167 -4.80 -21.77 24.44
N LYS A 168 -3.48 -21.91 24.59
CA LYS A 168 -2.77 -21.39 25.77
C LYS A 168 -2.75 -19.87 25.77
N SER A 169 -2.43 -19.27 24.63
CA SER A 169 -2.46 -17.81 24.48
C SER A 169 -3.88 -17.26 24.58
N MET A 170 -4.86 -17.93 23.99
CA MET A 170 -6.28 -17.56 24.12
C MET A 170 -6.70 -17.51 25.60
N MET A 171 -6.29 -18.48 26.43
CA MET A 171 -6.60 -18.47 27.86
C MET A 171 -6.07 -17.25 28.59
N ILE A 172 -4.83 -16.85 28.32
CA ILE A 172 -4.20 -15.67 28.94
C ILE A 172 -5.05 -14.42 28.65
N VAL A 173 -5.44 -14.25 27.38
CA VAL A 173 -6.24 -13.10 26.94
C VAL A 173 -7.64 -13.13 27.57
N LEU A 174 -8.28 -14.30 27.59
CA LEU A 174 -9.61 -14.50 28.18
C LEU A 174 -9.64 -14.28 29.69
N ASP A 175 -8.61 -14.71 30.43
CA ASP A 175 -8.53 -14.52 31.88
C ASP A 175 -8.51 -13.02 32.25
N ILE A 176 -7.84 -12.19 31.44
CA ILE A 176 -7.84 -10.72 31.60
C ILE A 176 -9.24 -10.14 31.36
N LEU A 177 -9.92 -10.54 30.28
CA LEU A 177 -11.28 -10.09 29.96
C LEU A 177 -12.29 -10.50 31.04
N ASN A 178 -12.11 -11.67 31.64
CA ASN A 178 -12.95 -12.18 32.71
C ASN A 178 -12.78 -11.40 34.02
N SER A 179 -11.56 -10.94 34.30
CA SER A 179 -11.25 -10.27 35.55
C SER A 179 -12.11 -9.04 35.79
N ASN A 180 -12.75 -8.97 36.96
CA ASN A 180 -13.52 -7.80 37.39
C ASN A 180 -12.63 -6.66 37.87
N THR A 181 -11.38 -6.95 38.25
CA THR A 181 -10.40 -5.94 38.65
C THR A 181 -9.75 -5.31 37.43
N HIS A 182 -9.31 -6.12 36.46
CA HIS A 182 -8.61 -5.63 35.28
C HIS A 182 -9.57 -5.15 34.19
N CYS A 183 -10.65 -5.88 33.91
CA CYS A 183 -11.57 -5.56 32.81
C CYS A 183 -12.99 -5.34 33.32
N PRO A 184 -13.31 -4.26 34.06
CA PRO A 184 -14.66 -4.07 34.58
C PRO A 184 -15.69 -3.98 33.45
N ALA A 185 -16.95 -4.32 33.72
CA ALA A 185 -18.00 -4.38 32.69
C ALA A 185 -18.14 -3.07 31.87
N ALA A 186 -17.79 -1.92 32.46
CA ALA A 186 -17.84 -0.62 31.80
C ALA A 186 -16.87 -0.48 30.60
N VAL A 187 -15.79 -1.26 30.55
CA VAL A 187 -14.81 -1.25 29.43
C VAL A 187 -15.47 -1.71 28.14
N PHE A 188 -16.46 -2.61 28.23
CA PHE A 188 -17.17 -3.20 27.10
C PHE A 188 -18.24 -2.30 26.46
N LYS A 189 -18.36 -1.04 26.91
CA LYS A 189 -19.40 -0.10 26.44
C LYS A 189 -19.45 0.04 24.92
N ASN A 190 -18.29 0.01 24.26
CA ASN A 190 -18.14 0.29 22.84
C ASN A 190 -17.81 -0.97 22.00
N LEU A 191 -18.06 -2.18 22.54
CA LEU A 191 -17.90 -3.43 21.79
C LEU A 191 -18.66 -3.37 20.45
N LYS A 192 -18.04 -3.83 19.37
CA LYS A 192 -18.71 -3.98 18.08
C LYS A 192 -19.47 -5.31 18.03
N THR A 193 -20.38 -5.45 17.07
CA THR A 193 -21.15 -6.69 16.91
C THR A 193 -20.24 -7.86 16.51
N GLU A 194 -19.14 -7.59 15.80
CA GLU A 194 -18.13 -8.59 15.42
C GLU A 194 -17.40 -9.17 16.65
N ASP A 195 -17.16 -8.35 17.67
CA ASP A 195 -16.50 -8.79 18.90
C ASP A 195 -17.41 -9.74 19.70
N LEU A 196 -18.72 -9.46 19.72
CA LEU A 196 -19.72 -10.34 20.31
C LEU A 196 -19.81 -11.67 19.55
N ARG A 197 -19.68 -11.63 18.21
CA ARG A 197 -19.60 -12.84 17.38
C ARG A 197 -18.36 -13.68 17.69
N LEU A 198 -17.21 -13.04 17.91
CA LEU A 198 -15.99 -13.75 18.30
C LEU A 198 -16.18 -14.52 19.61
N PHE A 199 -16.80 -13.91 20.62
CA PHE A 199 -17.13 -14.60 21.87
C PHE A 199 -18.10 -15.77 21.65
N GLU A 200 -19.20 -15.56 20.93
CA GLU A 200 -20.14 -16.65 20.67
C GLU A 200 -19.47 -17.79 19.86
N ALA A 201 -18.59 -17.49 18.91
CA ALA A 201 -17.84 -18.50 18.16
C ALA A 201 -16.94 -19.36 19.07
N ILE A 202 -16.21 -18.75 20.01
CA ILE A 202 -15.39 -19.51 20.98
C ILE A 202 -16.28 -20.38 21.88
N LYS A 203 -17.48 -19.91 22.23
CA LYS A 203 -18.43 -20.62 23.07
C LYS A 203 -19.10 -21.80 22.34
N THR A 204 -19.39 -21.66 21.06
CA THR A 204 -20.08 -22.68 20.24
C THR A 204 -19.15 -23.59 19.46
N ASP A 205 -17.84 -23.33 19.45
CA ASP A 205 -16.86 -24.10 18.68
C ASP A 205 -17.01 -25.62 18.94
N SER A 206 -17.15 -26.37 17.85
CA SER A 206 -17.48 -27.79 17.89
C SER A 206 -16.27 -28.61 18.31
N ASP A 207 -16.50 -29.68 19.07
CA ASP A 207 -15.44 -30.59 19.59
C ASP A 207 -14.70 -31.38 18.49
N ASP A 208 -15.01 -31.12 17.22
CA ASP A 208 -14.39 -31.75 16.05
C ASP A 208 -13.05 -31.13 15.65
N ASN A 209 -12.64 -30.02 16.27
CA ASN A 209 -11.33 -29.44 16.05
C ASN A 209 -10.20 -30.28 16.70
N ILE A 210 -9.11 -30.52 15.96
CA ILE A 210 -7.94 -31.31 16.40
C ILE A 210 -7.38 -30.78 17.72
N ASN A 211 -7.33 -29.45 17.92
CA ASN A 211 -6.82 -28.86 19.16
C ASN A 211 -7.81 -28.98 20.33
N ALA A 212 -9.12 -29.03 20.08
CA ALA A 212 -10.12 -29.31 21.11
C ALA A 212 -9.97 -30.74 21.66
N ARG A 213 -9.55 -31.68 20.80
CA ARG A 213 -9.26 -33.07 21.20
C ARG A 213 -7.94 -33.22 21.95
N LEU A 214 -6.93 -32.40 21.63
CA LEU A 214 -5.62 -32.42 22.30
C LEU A 214 -5.64 -31.76 23.70
N TYR A 215 -6.48 -30.74 23.91
CA TYR A 215 -6.55 -29.99 25.17
C TYR A 215 -7.99 -29.77 25.68
N PRO A 216 -8.80 -30.82 25.88
CA PRO A 216 -10.23 -30.69 26.18
C PRO A 216 -10.51 -29.87 27.45
N GLY A 217 -9.68 -30.03 28.49
CA GLY A 217 -9.83 -29.27 29.73
C GLY A 217 -9.56 -27.77 29.60
N LEU A 218 -8.67 -27.37 28.69
CA LEU A 218 -8.38 -25.95 28.44
C LEU A 218 -9.48 -25.32 27.57
N THR A 219 -9.98 -26.05 26.59
CA THR A 219 -11.11 -25.62 25.75
C THR A 219 -12.36 -25.37 26.58
N GLU A 220 -12.73 -26.29 27.48
CA GLU A 220 -13.86 -26.10 28.39
C GLU A 220 -13.67 -24.90 29.32
N LYS A 221 -12.44 -24.67 29.78
CA LYS A 221 -12.12 -23.48 30.58
C LYS A 221 -12.31 -22.19 29.76
N CYS A 222 -11.87 -22.15 28.50
CA CYS A 222 -12.12 -21.01 27.60
C CYS A 222 -13.63 -20.77 27.40
N LYS A 223 -14.40 -21.82 27.09
CA LYS A 223 -15.87 -21.74 26.95
C LYS A 223 -16.55 -21.20 28.22
N SER A 224 -16.10 -21.67 29.38
CA SER A 224 -16.59 -21.20 30.69
C SER A 224 -16.27 -19.73 30.94
N ILE A 225 -15.03 -19.30 30.65
CA ILE A 225 -14.60 -17.90 30.79
C ILE A 225 -15.42 -17.00 29.87
N VAL A 226 -15.56 -17.36 28.60
CA VAL A 226 -16.34 -16.60 27.63
C VAL A 226 -17.80 -16.47 28.06
N THR A 227 -18.40 -17.53 28.59
CA THR A 227 -19.75 -17.49 29.15
C THR A 227 -19.87 -16.48 30.29
N ASN A 228 -18.86 -16.38 31.15
CA ASN A 228 -18.82 -15.39 32.23
C ASN A 228 -18.62 -13.96 31.71
N VAL A 229 -17.74 -13.76 30.72
CA VAL A 229 -17.53 -12.47 30.05
C VAL A 229 -18.82 -11.99 29.38
N LEU A 230 -19.50 -12.85 28.61
CA LEU A 230 -20.78 -12.54 27.98
C LEU A 230 -21.85 -12.21 29.03
N ARG A 231 -21.96 -13.00 30.11
CA ARG A 231 -22.89 -12.70 31.21
C ARG A 231 -22.60 -11.33 31.81
N LYS A 232 -21.33 -11.01 32.07
CA LYS A 232 -20.89 -9.72 32.61
C LYS A 232 -21.25 -8.55 31.70
N ILE A 233 -21.13 -8.71 30.38
CA ILE A 233 -21.55 -7.71 29.39
C ILE A 233 -23.07 -7.55 29.42
N LEU A 234 -23.82 -8.64 29.32
CA LEU A 234 -25.29 -8.63 29.21
C LEU A 234 -25.99 -8.14 30.48
N VAL A 235 -25.41 -8.38 31.67
CA VAL A 235 -25.92 -7.82 32.92
C VAL A 235 -25.80 -6.28 32.93
N LYS A 236 -24.75 -5.74 32.32
CA LYS A 236 -24.51 -4.29 32.28
C LYS A 236 -25.23 -3.60 31.12
N TYR A 237 -25.37 -4.28 29.99
CA TYR A 237 -25.92 -3.80 28.72
C TYR A 237 -27.00 -4.76 28.19
N PRO A 238 -28.16 -4.86 28.87
CA PRO A 238 -29.21 -5.82 28.55
C PRO A 238 -29.81 -5.63 27.14
N GLU A 239 -29.76 -4.41 26.60
CA GLU A 239 -30.18 -4.09 25.23
C GLU A 239 -29.44 -4.90 24.16
N ARG A 240 -28.22 -5.37 24.45
CA ARG A 240 -27.40 -6.17 23.53
C ARG A 240 -27.75 -7.65 23.51
N ALA A 241 -28.70 -8.09 24.33
CA ALA A 241 -29.16 -9.48 24.37
C ALA A 241 -29.75 -9.96 23.03
N GLN A 242 -30.39 -9.06 22.27
CA GLN A 242 -30.93 -9.38 20.94
C GLN A 242 -29.82 -9.60 19.89
N GLU A 243 -28.68 -8.91 20.03
CA GLU A 243 -27.51 -9.14 19.19
C GLU A 243 -26.94 -10.54 19.47
N CYS A 244 -26.87 -11.01 20.73
CA CYS A 244 -26.35 -12.34 21.04
C CYS A 244 -27.29 -13.49 20.62
N GLN A 245 -28.62 -13.29 20.66
CA GLN A 245 -29.60 -14.33 20.33
C GLN A 245 -29.77 -14.59 18.82
N SER A 246 -29.37 -13.65 17.96
CA SER A 246 -29.51 -13.74 16.50
C SER A 246 -28.30 -14.35 15.77
N LEU A 247 -27.26 -14.77 16.49
CA LEU A 247 -25.96 -15.17 15.94
C LEU A 247 -25.76 -16.69 15.82
N GLN A 248 -26.76 -17.44 15.35
CA GLN A 248 -26.69 -18.91 15.32
C GLN A 248 -25.83 -19.52 14.20
N GLU A 249 -25.26 -18.73 13.29
CA GLU A 249 -24.37 -19.24 12.23
C GLU A 249 -23.18 -18.30 12.06
N PHE A 250 -22.18 -18.43 12.94
CA PHE A 250 -20.84 -17.93 12.68
C PHE A 250 -19.90 -19.12 12.61
N THR A 251 -19.72 -19.67 11.41
CA THR A 251 -18.50 -20.39 11.11
C THR A 251 -17.39 -19.35 11.15
N ILE A 252 -16.32 -19.57 11.93
CA ILE A 252 -15.06 -18.88 11.68
C ILE A 252 -14.64 -19.37 10.29
N GLU A 253 -15.19 -18.77 9.25
CA GLU A 253 -14.79 -19.08 7.90
C GLU A 253 -13.28 -18.83 7.89
N THR A 254 -12.51 -19.86 7.58
CA THR A 254 -11.18 -19.75 7.00
C THR A 254 -11.22 -19.05 5.63
N LYS A 255 -12.23 -18.20 5.39
CA LYS A 255 -12.00 -17.01 4.58
C LYS A 255 -10.80 -16.38 5.25
N LEU A 256 -9.68 -16.43 4.53
CA LEU A 256 -8.63 -15.46 4.73
C LEU A 256 -9.33 -14.14 5.07
N PRO A 257 -8.83 -13.37 6.06
CA PRO A 257 -9.29 -11.99 6.22
C PRO A 257 -9.42 -11.44 4.81
N PRO A 258 -10.57 -10.82 4.41
CA PRO A 258 -10.86 -10.46 3.02
C PRO A 258 -9.54 -10.06 2.42
N SER A 259 -8.98 -10.94 1.56
CA SER A 259 -7.52 -11.09 1.32
C SER A 259 -6.90 -9.76 1.62
N PRO A 260 -6.15 -9.58 2.75
CA PRO A 260 -6.01 -8.28 3.42
C PRO A 260 -6.00 -7.29 2.31
N THR A 261 -7.01 -6.43 2.16
CA THR A 261 -6.91 -5.37 1.15
C THR A 261 -5.54 -4.80 1.42
N LYS A 262 -4.53 -5.13 0.57
CA LYS A 262 -3.16 -5.47 1.07
C LYS A 262 -2.46 -4.28 1.71
N TYR A 263 -3.12 -3.14 1.64
CA TYR A 263 -2.71 -1.82 1.98
C TYR A 263 -3.98 -1.10 2.48
N GLU A 264 -3.88 -0.42 3.62
CA GLU A 264 -4.90 0.55 4.03
C GLU A 264 -4.63 1.92 3.40
N ILE A 265 -5.68 2.70 3.13
CA ILE A 265 -5.53 4.05 2.58
C ILE A 265 -4.91 4.95 3.66
N PRO A 266 -3.75 5.58 3.41
CA PRO A 266 -3.11 6.46 4.39
C PRO A 266 -4.03 7.61 4.83
N CYS A 267 -4.04 7.93 6.13
CA CYS A 267 -4.95 8.91 6.72
C CYS A 267 -4.69 10.37 6.28
N SER A 268 -3.60 10.65 5.58
CA SER A 268 -3.28 11.98 5.05
C SER A 268 -2.72 11.92 3.64
N LEU A 269 -2.96 12.98 2.86
CA LEU A 269 -2.44 13.11 1.51
C LEU A 269 -0.90 13.09 1.49
N SER A 270 -0.25 13.71 2.48
CA SER A 270 1.22 13.70 2.61
C SER A 270 1.77 12.29 2.85
N ALA A 271 1.14 11.51 3.72
CA ALA A 271 1.54 10.13 3.96
C ALA A 271 1.33 9.27 2.71
N LEU A 272 0.25 9.52 1.98
CA LEU A 272 -0.04 8.84 0.72
C LEU A 272 1.01 9.18 -0.36
N MET A 273 1.33 10.46 -0.54
CA MET A 273 2.38 10.93 -1.46
C MET A 273 3.77 10.38 -1.13
N PHE A 274 4.09 10.22 0.15
CA PHE A 274 5.34 9.60 0.56
C PHE A 274 5.34 8.11 0.23
N GLN A 275 4.31 7.38 0.67
CA GLN A 275 4.26 5.93 0.49
C GLN A 275 4.27 5.52 -0.98
N ILE A 276 3.59 6.26 -1.85
CA ILE A 276 3.52 5.93 -3.27
C ILE A 276 4.86 6.12 -4.00
N THR A 277 5.70 7.07 -3.57
CA THR A 277 7.03 7.24 -4.16
C THR A 277 8.09 6.38 -3.55
N GLU A 278 7.95 5.98 -2.28
CA GLU A 278 8.94 5.16 -1.63
C GLU A 278 8.72 3.66 -1.85
N THR A 279 7.47 3.21 -2.01
CA THR A 279 7.15 1.79 -2.20
C THR A 279 7.94 1.14 -3.33
N THR A 280 8.49 -0.04 -3.09
CA THR A 280 9.00 -0.97 -4.10
C THR A 280 7.99 -2.06 -4.45
N SER A 281 6.82 -2.14 -3.82
CA SER A 281 5.74 -3.04 -4.25
C SER A 281 4.89 -2.40 -5.35
N LEU A 282 4.76 -3.08 -6.49
CA LEU A 282 3.90 -2.62 -7.60
C LEU A 282 2.41 -2.68 -7.23
N GLU A 283 2.01 -3.72 -6.49
CA GLU A 283 0.64 -3.87 -6.01
C GLU A 283 0.25 -2.69 -5.11
N ARG A 284 1.16 -2.30 -4.22
CA ARG A 284 0.96 -1.15 -3.34
C ARG A 284 0.90 0.16 -4.11
N ALA A 285 1.82 0.36 -5.05
CA ALA A 285 1.80 1.54 -5.90
C ALA A 285 0.46 1.65 -6.65
N THR A 286 -0.05 0.54 -7.17
CA THR A 286 -1.35 0.45 -7.85
C THR A 286 -2.51 0.83 -6.93
N PHE A 287 -2.54 0.26 -5.73
CA PHE A 287 -3.57 0.57 -4.72
C PHE A 287 -3.56 2.06 -4.31
N LEU A 288 -2.38 2.63 -4.10
CA LEU A 288 -2.24 4.04 -3.72
C LEU A 288 -2.64 4.97 -4.88
N LEU A 289 -2.31 4.61 -6.13
CA LEU A 289 -2.75 5.33 -7.33
C LEU A 289 -4.28 5.31 -7.44
N GLU A 290 -4.91 4.16 -7.22
CA GLU A 290 -6.37 4.02 -7.24
C GLU A 290 -7.04 4.90 -6.17
N SER A 291 -6.48 4.91 -4.96
CA SER A 291 -6.95 5.75 -3.85
C SER A 291 -6.89 7.23 -4.22
N LEU A 292 -5.81 7.68 -4.86
CA LEU A 292 -5.67 9.06 -5.35
C LEU A 292 -6.62 9.37 -6.50
N ASN A 293 -6.79 8.43 -7.41
CA ASN A 293 -7.74 8.52 -8.51
C ASN A 293 -9.20 8.60 -8.05
N SER A 294 -9.48 8.23 -6.80
CA SER A 294 -10.81 8.37 -6.20
C SER A 294 -11.02 9.73 -5.48
N SER A 295 -9.95 10.43 -5.10
CA SER A 295 -10.03 11.74 -4.43
C SER A 295 -10.39 12.90 -5.38
N GLN A 296 -11.09 13.93 -4.88
CA GLN A 296 -11.49 15.14 -5.64
C GLN A 296 -10.63 16.39 -5.38
N ASN A 297 -9.61 16.34 -4.51
CA ASN A 297 -8.81 17.53 -4.14
C ASN A 297 -7.57 17.73 -5.05
N TYR A 298 -7.79 18.30 -6.24
CA TYR A 298 -6.74 18.51 -7.25
C TYR A 298 -5.73 19.60 -6.89
N ASP A 299 -6.19 20.70 -6.28
CA ASP A 299 -5.31 21.82 -5.91
C ASP A 299 -4.29 21.43 -4.83
N ASP A 300 -4.66 20.47 -3.98
CA ASP A 300 -3.77 19.96 -2.94
C ASP A 300 -2.68 19.04 -3.53
N LEU A 301 -3.00 18.30 -4.60
CA LEU A 301 -2.02 17.48 -5.33
C LEU A 301 -0.97 18.33 -6.05
N ALA A 302 -1.40 19.44 -6.68
CA ALA A 302 -0.49 20.36 -7.35
C ALA A 302 0.54 20.95 -6.38
N LYS A 303 0.09 21.38 -5.19
CA LYS A 303 0.97 21.90 -4.13
C LYS A 303 2.00 20.88 -3.63
N MET A 304 1.70 19.59 -3.75
CA MET A 304 2.58 18.49 -3.33
C MET A 304 3.52 17.98 -4.44
N ARG A 305 3.66 18.73 -5.53
CA ARG A 305 4.54 18.38 -6.67
C ARG A 305 4.20 17.01 -7.27
N TRP A 306 2.91 16.72 -7.43
CA TRP A 306 2.42 15.42 -7.91
C TRP A 306 3.07 14.94 -9.23
N GLY A 307 3.40 15.86 -10.14
CA GLY A 307 4.13 15.53 -11.36
C GLY A 307 5.50 14.87 -11.09
N GLU A 308 6.31 15.42 -10.18
CA GLU A 308 7.60 14.84 -9.79
C GLU A 308 7.41 13.45 -9.18
N LYS A 309 6.33 13.25 -8.42
CA LYS A 309 6.02 11.96 -7.77
C LYS A 309 5.60 10.90 -8.78
N LEU A 310 4.75 11.25 -9.76
CA LEU A 310 4.42 10.37 -10.88
C LEU A 310 5.66 9.97 -11.67
N LYS A 311 6.59 10.92 -11.87
CA LYS A 311 7.86 10.63 -12.54
C LYS A 311 8.64 9.52 -11.84
N VAL A 312 8.80 9.62 -10.52
CA VAL A 312 9.49 8.59 -9.72
C VAL A 312 8.82 7.22 -9.87
N ILE A 313 7.48 7.17 -9.90
CA ILE A 313 6.72 5.92 -10.06
C ILE A 313 7.03 5.28 -11.42
N LEU A 314 7.04 6.06 -12.50
CA LEU A 314 7.34 5.52 -13.83
C LEU A 314 8.81 5.11 -13.97
N GLU A 315 9.74 5.87 -13.40
CA GLU A 315 11.16 5.50 -13.38
C GLU A 315 11.36 4.15 -12.67
N LYS A 316 10.75 3.97 -11.50
CA LYS A 316 10.77 2.69 -10.79
C LYS A 316 10.18 1.54 -11.61
N TYR A 317 9.12 1.80 -12.36
CA TYR A 317 8.52 0.81 -13.26
C TYR A 317 9.45 0.42 -14.41
N CYS A 318 9.94 1.40 -15.17
CA CYS A 318 10.82 1.18 -16.32
C CYS A 318 12.17 0.58 -15.92
N GLU A 319 12.70 0.92 -14.73
CA GLU A 319 13.95 0.38 -14.19
C GLU A 319 13.77 -0.97 -13.49
N LYS A 320 12.55 -1.53 -13.47
CA LYS A 320 12.21 -2.80 -12.81
C LYS A 320 12.60 -2.83 -11.33
N ILE A 321 12.50 -1.67 -10.67
CA ILE A 321 12.75 -1.53 -9.22
C ILE A 321 11.58 -2.13 -8.43
N TYR A 322 10.37 -2.14 -9.01
CA TYR A 322 9.24 -2.75 -8.33
C TYR A 322 9.43 -4.28 -8.19
N THR A 323 9.28 -4.80 -6.98
CA THR A 323 9.16 -6.23 -6.70
C THR A 323 7.85 -6.70 -7.29
N CYS A 324 7.93 -7.42 -8.40
CA CYS A 324 6.78 -7.97 -9.11
C CYS A 324 6.47 -9.37 -8.57
N ASP A 325 6.02 -9.44 -7.32
CA ASP A 325 5.63 -10.71 -6.69
C ASP A 325 4.37 -11.31 -7.34
N ASN A 326 3.66 -10.52 -8.17
CA ASN A 326 2.42 -10.91 -8.82
C ASN A 326 2.32 -10.32 -10.24
N TYR A 327 2.47 -11.18 -11.25
CA TYR A 327 2.46 -10.77 -12.67
C TYR A 327 1.07 -10.32 -13.15
N GLU A 328 0.00 -10.59 -12.38
CA GLU A 328 -1.39 -10.39 -12.81
C GLU A 328 -1.77 -8.91 -12.97
N ILE A 329 -1.37 -8.04 -12.06
CA ILE A 329 -1.71 -6.60 -12.11
C ILE A 329 -1.11 -5.93 -13.35
N VAL A 330 0.08 -6.38 -13.77
CA VAL A 330 0.73 -5.98 -15.01
C VAL A 330 0.03 -6.63 -16.19
N LYS A 331 -0.09 -7.97 -16.18
CA LYS A 331 -0.68 -8.80 -17.23
C LYS A 331 -2.06 -8.30 -17.66
N TYR A 332 -2.90 -7.92 -16.70
CA TYR A 332 -4.27 -7.44 -16.95
C TYR A 332 -4.37 -5.90 -17.03
N GLY A 333 -3.25 -5.19 -17.03
CA GLY A 333 -3.18 -3.74 -17.27
C GLY A 333 -3.72 -2.85 -16.16
N VAL A 334 -3.92 -3.37 -14.95
CA VAL A 334 -4.50 -2.63 -13.83
C VAL A 334 -3.60 -1.48 -13.40
N PHE A 335 -2.30 -1.73 -13.24
CA PHE A 335 -1.32 -0.67 -12.92
C PHE A 335 -1.30 0.41 -14.01
N HIS A 336 -1.14 -0.02 -15.26
CA HIS A 336 -1.09 0.84 -16.44
C HIS A 336 -2.30 1.79 -16.49
N TYR A 337 -3.49 1.25 -16.27
CA TYR A 337 -4.73 2.01 -16.25
C TYR A 337 -4.80 3.05 -15.12
N GLN A 338 -4.47 2.65 -13.89
CA GLN A 338 -4.49 3.56 -12.74
C GLN A 338 -3.43 4.67 -12.88
N PHE A 339 -2.26 4.33 -13.41
CA PHE A 339 -1.20 5.28 -13.68
C PHE A 339 -1.61 6.34 -14.72
N LEU A 340 -2.24 5.92 -15.83
CA LEU A 340 -2.77 6.83 -16.84
C LEU A 340 -3.87 7.74 -16.31
N LYS A 341 -4.78 7.21 -15.50
CA LYS A 341 -5.81 8.02 -14.83
C LYS A 341 -5.19 9.12 -14.00
N ALA A 342 -4.11 8.81 -13.27
CA ALA A 342 -3.41 9.79 -12.46
C ALA A 342 -2.74 10.88 -13.30
N LEU A 343 -2.14 10.52 -14.45
CA LEU A 343 -1.58 11.47 -15.41
C LEU A 343 -2.65 12.40 -16.02
N LEU A 344 -3.79 11.84 -16.44
CA LEU A 344 -4.92 12.62 -16.96
C LEU A 344 -5.57 13.51 -15.90
N LYS A 345 -5.49 13.12 -14.62
CA LYS A 345 -5.87 14.01 -13.52
C LYS A 345 -4.89 15.17 -13.37
N LEU A 346 -3.59 14.91 -13.48
CA LEU A 346 -2.55 15.95 -13.42
C LEU A 346 -2.70 16.98 -14.56
N SER A 347 -3.12 16.55 -15.75
CA SER A 347 -3.29 17.43 -16.91
C SER A 347 -4.36 18.53 -16.73
N ARG A 348 -5.18 18.44 -15.66
CA ARG A 348 -6.11 19.52 -15.27
C ARG A 348 -5.40 20.74 -14.69
N THR A 349 -4.16 20.58 -14.23
CA THR A 349 -3.30 21.66 -13.77
C THR A 349 -2.20 21.89 -14.81
N SER A 350 -2.37 22.88 -15.67
CA SER A 350 -1.52 23.09 -16.87
C SER A 350 -0.04 23.23 -16.53
N GLU A 351 0.30 23.96 -15.47
CA GLU A 351 1.69 24.17 -15.03
C GLU A 351 2.38 22.87 -14.62
N SER A 352 1.76 22.08 -13.73
CA SER A 352 2.32 20.80 -13.28
C SER A 352 2.46 19.79 -14.42
N PHE A 353 1.53 19.83 -15.38
CA PHE A 353 1.58 18.96 -16.55
C PHE A 353 2.71 19.34 -17.50
N VAL A 354 2.85 20.63 -17.83
CA VAL A 354 3.97 21.14 -18.65
C VAL A 354 5.32 20.84 -18.00
N ASN A 355 5.43 21.03 -16.69
CA ASN A 355 6.65 20.70 -15.95
C ASN A 355 7.00 19.21 -16.06
N LEU A 356 6.01 18.31 -16.01
CA LEU A 356 6.24 16.90 -16.27
C LEU A 356 6.72 16.65 -17.71
N LEU A 357 6.11 17.31 -18.70
CA LEU A 357 6.49 17.17 -20.11
C LEU A 357 7.95 17.61 -20.37
N ASN A 358 8.40 18.68 -19.72
CA ASN A 358 9.76 19.21 -19.82
C ASN A 358 10.84 18.27 -19.28
N LEU A 359 10.48 17.27 -18.46
CA LEU A 359 11.44 16.36 -17.82
C LEU A 359 11.89 15.18 -18.71
N GLY A 360 11.63 15.21 -20.02
CA GLY A 360 12.03 14.14 -20.95
C GLY A 360 11.25 12.84 -20.74
N TYR A 361 10.05 12.96 -20.18
CA TYR A 361 9.28 11.86 -19.62
C TYR A 361 8.56 10.98 -20.67
N PHE A 362 8.49 11.46 -21.90
CA PHE A 362 7.69 10.85 -22.96
C PHE A 362 8.17 9.47 -23.37
N ASP A 363 9.48 9.27 -23.52
CA ASP A 363 9.99 7.98 -24.00
C ASP A 363 9.60 6.83 -23.07
N ARG A 364 9.70 7.06 -21.75
CA ARG A 364 9.27 6.11 -20.71
C ARG A 364 7.76 5.88 -20.70
N PHE A 365 6.98 6.93 -20.96
CA PHE A 365 5.53 6.79 -21.09
C PHE A 365 5.16 5.85 -22.24
N TYR A 366 5.86 5.95 -23.37
CA TYR A 366 5.59 5.10 -24.52
C TYR A 366 6.11 3.67 -24.36
N GLU A 367 7.12 3.43 -23.54
CA GLU A 367 7.50 2.07 -23.12
C GLU A 367 6.31 1.36 -22.43
N LEU A 368 5.58 2.07 -21.56
CA LEU A 368 4.40 1.56 -20.87
C LEU A 368 3.23 1.28 -21.84
N VAL A 369 3.04 2.13 -22.86
CA VAL A 369 2.06 1.90 -23.93
C VAL A 369 2.41 0.69 -24.78
N GLU A 370 3.69 0.55 -25.14
CA GLU A 370 4.19 -0.59 -25.88
C GLU A 370 3.97 -1.92 -25.13
N GLU A 371 4.30 -1.95 -23.85
CA GLU A 371 4.10 -3.13 -23.01
C GLU A 371 2.63 -3.53 -22.90
N ALA A 372 1.74 -2.57 -22.63
CA ALA A 372 0.30 -2.82 -22.59
C ALA A 372 -0.26 -3.37 -23.91
N CYS A 373 0.22 -2.87 -25.06
CA CYS A 373 -0.18 -3.40 -26.37
C CYS A 373 0.27 -4.86 -26.55
N LYS A 374 1.49 -5.21 -26.12
CA LYS A 374 2.01 -6.59 -26.13
C LYS A 374 1.16 -7.52 -25.26
N LEU A 375 0.78 -7.07 -24.07
CA LEU A 375 -0.02 -7.86 -23.13
C LEU A 375 -1.43 -8.08 -23.65
N LEU A 376 -2.07 -7.05 -24.19
CA LEU A 376 -3.40 -7.18 -24.79
C LEU A 376 -3.39 -8.18 -25.95
N TYR A 377 -2.37 -8.11 -26.79
CA TYR A 377 -2.17 -9.06 -27.88
C TYR A 377 -2.07 -10.51 -27.36
N GLN A 378 -1.31 -10.75 -26.29
CA GLN A 378 -1.21 -12.06 -25.66
C GLN A 378 -2.56 -12.56 -25.13
N ILE A 379 -3.33 -11.72 -24.45
CA ILE A 379 -4.67 -12.10 -23.93
C ILE A 379 -5.60 -12.52 -25.07
N ILE A 380 -5.60 -11.76 -26.18
CA ILE A 380 -6.44 -12.05 -27.36
C ILE A 380 -6.08 -13.41 -27.98
N ILE A 381 -4.79 -13.69 -28.17
CA ILE A 381 -4.34 -14.97 -28.76
C ILE A 381 -4.67 -16.16 -27.86
N HIS A 382 -4.44 -16.02 -26.55
CA HIS A 382 -4.65 -17.12 -25.61
C HIS A 382 -6.12 -17.30 -25.23
N LYS A 383 -7.02 -16.45 -25.74
CA LYS A 383 -8.46 -16.44 -25.42
C LYS A 383 -8.70 -16.48 -23.92
N GLU A 384 -7.90 -15.74 -23.15
CA GLU A 384 -8.10 -15.62 -21.72
C GLU A 384 -9.31 -14.72 -21.47
N ASP A 385 -10.45 -15.33 -21.13
CA ASP A 385 -11.62 -14.59 -20.63
C ASP A 385 -11.35 -14.19 -19.18
N ASN A 386 -11.06 -12.90 -18.95
CA ASN A 386 -11.02 -12.33 -17.62
C ASN A 386 -11.82 -11.02 -17.59
N GLU A 387 -12.90 -11.02 -16.81
CA GLU A 387 -13.79 -9.85 -16.61
C GLU A 387 -13.07 -8.65 -15.97
N ASP A 388 -11.94 -8.87 -15.29
CA ASP A 388 -11.16 -7.84 -14.59
C ASP A 388 -10.09 -7.16 -15.47
N CYS A 389 -10.02 -7.46 -16.77
CA CYS A 389 -9.04 -6.88 -17.68
C CYS A 389 -9.25 -5.36 -17.87
N GLN A 390 -8.27 -4.55 -17.44
CA GLN A 390 -8.29 -3.08 -17.55
C GLN A 390 -7.56 -2.54 -18.79
N LEU A 391 -6.96 -3.40 -19.62
CA LEU A 391 -6.18 -2.99 -20.80
C LEU A 391 -6.99 -2.20 -21.83
N TYR A 392 -8.29 -2.48 -21.98
CA TYR A 392 -9.16 -1.67 -22.85
C TYR A 392 -9.38 -0.26 -22.27
N GLY A 393 -9.57 -0.16 -20.95
CA GLY A 393 -9.63 1.11 -20.25
C GLY A 393 -8.32 1.89 -20.40
N PHE A 394 -7.18 1.21 -20.27
CA PHE A 394 -5.85 1.78 -20.50
C PHE A 394 -5.73 2.38 -21.90
N ILE A 395 -6.12 1.63 -22.94
CA ILE A 395 -6.08 2.09 -24.33
C ILE A 395 -6.82 3.42 -24.50
N ASP A 396 -8.06 3.51 -24.02
CA ASP A 396 -8.86 4.73 -24.14
C ASP A 396 -8.22 5.92 -23.40
N GLN A 397 -7.71 5.70 -22.18
CA GLN A 397 -7.01 6.75 -21.43
C GLN A 397 -5.71 7.19 -22.14
N SER A 398 -5.00 6.26 -22.79
CA SER A 398 -3.75 6.59 -23.49
C SER A 398 -4.00 7.54 -24.66
N LEU A 399 -5.08 7.30 -25.42
CA LEU A 399 -5.50 8.15 -26.52
C LEU A 399 -5.89 9.54 -26.04
N LYS A 400 -6.64 9.64 -24.94
CA LYS A 400 -7.01 10.94 -24.34
C LYS A 400 -5.78 11.74 -23.94
N LEU A 401 -4.74 11.08 -23.40
CA LEU A 401 -3.51 11.76 -23.00
C LEU A 401 -2.79 12.32 -24.23
N VAL A 402 -2.68 11.52 -25.30
CA VAL A 402 -2.10 11.97 -26.56
C VAL A 402 -2.91 13.13 -27.15
N GLU A 403 -4.23 13.04 -27.19
CA GLU A 403 -5.11 14.12 -27.68
C GLU A 403 -4.90 15.44 -26.92
N LEU A 404 -4.63 15.40 -25.61
CA LEU A 404 -4.29 16.58 -24.83
C LEU A 404 -2.97 17.23 -25.27
N ILE A 405 -1.99 16.41 -25.65
CA ILE A 405 -0.66 16.87 -26.08
C ILE A 405 -0.67 17.34 -27.53
N VAL A 406 -1.57 16.80 -28.37
CA VAL A 406 -1.84 17.26 -29.74
C VAL A 406 -2.62 18.58 -29.69
N ASN A 407 -1.97 19.60 -29.14
CA ASN A 407 -2.46 20.97 -29.02
C ASN A 407 -1.32 21.93 -29.42
N PRO A 408 -1.60 23.00 -30.19
CA PRO A 408 -0.61 24.02 -30.53
C PRO A 408 0.16 24.59 -29.33
N ALA A 409 -0.44 24.62 -28.13
CA ALA A 409 0.21 25.09 -26.90
C ALA A 409 1.39 24.19 -26.44
N TYR A 410 1.45 22.94 -26.89
CA TYR A 410 2.47 21.95 -26.51
C TYR A 410 3.44 21.64 -27.67
N TYR A 411 3.63 22.59 -28.59
CA TYR A 411 4.35 22.36 -29.85
C TYR A 411 5.78 21.80 -29.68
N LYS A 412 6.50 22.18 -28.62
CA LYS A 412 7.86 21.67 -28.33
C LYS A 412 7.90 20.15 -28.14
N PHE A 413 6.78 19.52 -27.81
CA PHE A 413 6.67 18.08 -27.55
C PHE A 413 6.12 17.28 -28.75
N LEU A 414 5.63 17.94 -29.80
CA LEU A 414 4.97 17.26 -30.93
C LEU A 414 5.90 16.30 -31.67
N ARG A 415 7.17 16.66 -31.89
CA ARG A 415 8.14 15.80 -32.60
C ARG A 415 8.48 14.53 -31.80
N PRO A 416 8.89 14.59 -30.51
CA PRO A 416 9.07 13.39 -29.69
C PRO A 416 7.84 12.49 -29.61
N VAL A 417 6.65 13.10 -29.48
CA VAL A 417 5.36 12.38 -29.46
C VAL A 417 5.12 11.67 -30.78
N ASN A 418 5.39 12.32 -31.91
CA ASN A 418 5.24 11.71 -33.24
C ASN A 418 6.15 10.49 -33.42
N GLU A 419 7.43 10.62 -33.03
CA GLU A 419 8.40 9.53 -33.14
C GLU A 419 7.98 8.31 -32.32
N SER A 420 7.49 8.53 -31.10
CA SER A 420 7.06 7.46 -30.22
C SER A 420 5.72 6.82 -30.63
N LEU A 421 4.75 7.60 -31.12
CA LEU A 421 3.53 7.05 -31.70
C LEU A 421 3.81 6.21 -32.94
N ASN A 422 4.76 6.62 -33.78
CA ASN A 422 5.20 5.82 -34.92
C ASN A 422 5.82 4.48 -34.49
N LYS A 423 6.53 4.41 -33.35
CA LYS A 423 6.99 3.13 -32.78
C LYS A 423 5.81 2.25 -32.38
N VAL A 424 4.85 2.79 -31.62
CA VAL A 424 3.63 2.06 -31.20
C VAL A 424 2.86 1.55 -32.44
N PHE A 425 2.70 2.40 -33.46
CA PHE A 425 2.03 2.03 -34.71
C PHE A 425 2.71 0.85 -35.42
N ARG A 426 4.05 0.86 -35.52
CA ARG A 426 4.81 -0.26 -36.10
C ARG A 426 4.64 -1.56 -35.31
N ILE A 427 4.51 -1.47 -33.99
CA ILE A 427 4.28 -2.63 -33.13
C ILE A 427 2.89 -3.20 -33.37
N LEU A 428 1.86 -2.36 -33.42
CA LEU A 428 0.49 -2.77 -33.77
C LEU A 428 0.43 -3.38 -35.19
N ASP A 429 1.18 -2.82 -36.14
CA ASP A 429 1.35 -3.39 -37.48
C ASP A 429 2.03 -4.76 -37.45
N SER A 430 3.04 -4.94 -36.61
CA SER A 430 3.73 -6.22 -36.49
C SER A 430 2.81 -7.29 -35.90
N PHE A 431 1.94 -6.95 -34.95
CA PHE A 431 0.94 -7.87 -34.40
C PHE A 431 -0.07 -8.29 -35.45
N THR A 432 -0.54 -7.37 -36.29
CA THR A 432 -1.41 -7.74 -37.42
C THR A 432 -0.76 -8.75 -38.36
N ARG A 433 0.57 -8.73 -38.49
CA ARG A 433 1.32 -9.69 -39.33
C ARG A 433 1.69 -11.00 -38.62
N HIS A 434 1.80 -11.03 -37.29
CA HIS A 434 2.14 -12.25 -36.54
C HIS A 434 0.93 -13.16 -36.27
N VAL A 435 -0.27 -12.57 -36.15
CA VAL A 435 -1.54 -13.33 -36.01
C VAL A 435 -1.70 -14.39 -37.09
N SER A 436 -1.26 -14.14 -38.33
CA SER A 436 -1.30 -15.14 -39.38
C SER A 436 -0.34 -16.29 -39.19
N GLU A 437 0.87 -16.01 -38.73
CA GLU A 437 1.95 -17.00 -38.75
C GLU A 437 1.70 -18.10 -37.68
N ASP A 438 1.18 -17.73 -36.50
CA ASP A 438 0.93 -18.67 -35.40
C ASP A 438 -0.42 -19.41 -35.49
N CYS A 439 -1.40 -18.91 -36.28
CA CYS A 439 -2.72 -19.55 -36.43
C CYS A 439 -2.85 -20.48 -37.64
N ALA A 440 -1.75 -20.78 -38.36
CA ALA A 440 -1.79 -21.55 -39.62
C ALA A 440 -2.80 -20.99 -40.64
N MET A 441 -3.01 -19.67 -40.62
CA MET A 441 -3.84 -18.93 -41.56
C MET A 441 -2.90 -18.08 -42.43
N PRO A 442 -3.18 -17.88 -43.73
CA PRO A 442 -2.34 -16.99 -44.55
C PRO A 442 -2.26 -15.60 -43.92
N ALA A 443 -1.12 -14.91 -44.12
CA ALA A 443 -0.93 -13.49 -43.76
C ALA A 443 -2.21 -12.69 -44.02
N PRO A 444 -2.76 -11.91 -43.06
CA PRO A 444 -3.89 -11.06 -43.37
C PRO A 444 -3.32 -9.97 -44.27
N GLU A 445 -3.51 -10.14 -45.57
CA GLU A 445 -3.34 -9.04 -46.51
C GLU A 445 -4.48 -8.01 -46.33
N ASP A 446 -5.53 -8.37 -45.57
CA ASP A 446 -6.74 -7.57 -45.33
C ASP A 446 -6.83 -7.03 -43.88
N PRO A 447 -6.89 -5.70 -43.68
CA PRO A 447 -7.18 -5.05 -42.40
C PRO A 447 -8.46 -5.54 -41.69
N GLU A 448 -9.42 -6.13 -42.41
CA GLU A 448 -10.67 -6.64 -41.85
C GLU A 448 -10.48 -7.85 -40.92
N GLU A 449 -9.38 -8.61 -41.00
CA GLU A 449 -9.16 -9.78 -40.11
C GLU A 449 -8.81 -9.38 -38.66
N LEU A 450 -8.02 -8.31 -38.45
CA LEU A 450 -7.78 -7.79 -37.09
C LEU A 450 -9.08 -7.32 -36.46
N LYS A 451 -9.95 -6.70 -37.26
CA LYS A 451 -11.28 -6.27 -36.82
C LYS A 451 -12.18 -7.45 -36.44
N MET A 452 -11.98 -8.63 -37.03
CA MET A 452 -12.67 -9.86 -36.60
C MET A 452 -12.10 -10.44 -35.30
N LEU A 453 -10.80 -10.31 -35.06
CA LEU A 453 -10.13 -10.87 -33.86
C LEU A 453 -10.22 -9.96 -32.64
N SER A 454 -10.06 -8.66 -32.82
CA SER A 454 -10.23 -7.63 -31.80
C SER A 454 -10.64 -6.31 -32.46
N PRO A 455 -11.95 -6.02 -32.52
CA PRO A 455 -12.47 -4.73 -32.98
C PRO A 455 -11.81 -3.54 -32.27
N GLN A 456 -11.49 -3.69 -30.98
CA GLN A 456 -10.90 -2.66 -30.14
C GLN A 456 -9.44 -2.36 -30.50
N LEU A 457 -8.62 -3.37 -30.78
CA LEU A 457 -7.23 -3.15 -31.20
C LEU A 457 -7.17 -2.50 -32.58
N PHE A 458 -8.08 -2.90 -33.48
CA PHE A 458 -8.23 -2.27 -34.78
C PHE A 458 -8.64 -0.79 -34.67
N GLU A 459 -9.62 -0.49 -33.83
CA GLU A 459 -10.04 0.88 -33.55
C GLU A 459 -8.89 1.71 -32.95
N TYR A 460 -8.14 1.14 -32.01
CA TYR A 460 -6.98 1.80 -31.42
C TYR A 460 -5.92 2.15 -32.47
N LYS A 461 -5.53 1.18 -33.30
CA LYS A 461 -4.56 1.39 -34.39
C LYS A 461 -5.01 2.50 -35.34
N ASN A 462 -6.29 2.54 -35.71
CA ASN A 462 -6.84 3.59 -36.56
C ASN A 462 -6.79 4.96 -35.89
N ARG A 463 -7.14 5.06 -34.60
CA ARG A 463 -7.07 6.32 -33.86
C ARG A 463 -5.63 6.81 -33.72
N VAL A 464 -4.66 5.93 -33.46
CA VAL A 464 -3.23 6.26 -33.45
C VAL A 464 -2.76 6.81 -34.80
N SER A 465 -3.13 6.16 -35.90
CA SER A 465 -2.80 6.64 -37.27
C SER A 465 -3.35 8.04 -37.56
N VAL A 466 -4.60 8.29 -37.17
CA VAL A 466 -5.22 9.62 -37.28
C VAL A 466 -4.46 10.67 -36.45
N MET A 467 -3.99 10.31 -35.25
CA MET A 467 -3.20 11.22 -34.41
C MET A 467 -1.82 11.53 -35.01
N ILE A 468 -1.12 10.53 -35.55
CA ILE A 468 0.15 10.71 -36.26
C ILE A 468 -0.04 11.71 -37.41
N THR A 469 -1.05 11.49 -38.25
CA THR A 469 -1.36 12.37 -39.38
C THR A 469 -1.63 13.82 -38.93
N LYS A 470 -2.37 13.99 -37.81
CA LYS A 470 -2.63 15.32 -37.23
C LYS A 470 -1.35 15.99 -36.74
N ILE A 471 -0.47 15.25 -36.07
CA ILE A 471 0.80 15.78 -35.56
C ILE A 471 1.72 16.17 -36.71
N GLU A 472 1.83 15.34 -37.75
CA GLU A 472 2.61 15.64 -38.96
C GLU A 472 2.12 16.92 -39.64
N ALA A 473 0.81 17.10 -39.76
CA ALA A 473 0.23 18.33 -40.29
C ALA A 473 0.55 19.56 -39.42
N LEU A 474 0.57 19.42 -38.09
CA LEU A 474 0.95 20.49 -37.16
C LEU A 474 2.45 20.82 -37.24
N LEU A 475 3.31 19.81 -37.36
CA LEU A 475 4.76 19.98 -37.55
C LEU A 475 5.06 20.68 -38.88
N GLU A 476 4.40 20.27 -39.97
CA GLU A 476 4.54 20.92 -41.27
C GLU A 476 4.05 22.38 -41.23
N TYR A 477 2.94 22.64 -40.53
CA TYR A 477 2.45 24.00 -40.31
C TYR A 477 3.44 24.85 -39.50
N GLN A 478 4.09 24.27 -38.49
CA GLN A 478 5.14 24.92 -37.71
C GLN A 478 6.34 25.29 -38.59
N GLU A 479 6.86 24.35 -39.37
CA GLU A 479 8.01 24.58 -40.26
C GLU A 479 7.73 25.68 -41.29
N ARG A 480 6.48 25.78 -41.79
CA ARG A 480 6.06 26.83 -42.73
C ARG A 480 5.84 28.21 -42.10
N HIS A 481 5.64 28.28 -40.77
CA HIS A 481 5.27 29.51 -40.06
C HIS A 481 6.16 29.80 -38.86
N GLU A 482 7.40 29.33 -38.87
CA GLU A 482 8.33 29.32 -37.75
C GLU A 482 8.49 30.71 -37.09
N GLU A 483 8.66 31.78 -37.88
CA GLU A 483 8.73 33.16 -37.36
C GLU A 483 7.44 33.63 -36.67
N LYS A 484 6.26 33.20 -37.14
CA LYS A 484 4.96 33.62 -36.59
C LYS A 484 4.61 32.81 -35.35
N TYR A 485 4.99 31.53 -35.31
CA TYR A 485 4.87 30.67 -34.13
C TYR A 485 5.80 31.12 -33.01
N PHE A 486 7.06 31.40 -33.33
CA PHE A 486 8.02 31.90 -32.35
C PHE A 486 7.54 33.21 -31.72
N ARG A 487 6.89 34.10 -32.48
CA ARG A 487 6.29 35.33 -31.93
C ARG A 487 5.03 35.13 -31.10
N LEU A 488 4.26 34.06 -31.32
CA LEU A 488 3.00 33.80 -30.60
C LEU A 488 3.20 32.96 -29.33
N PHE A 489 4.23 32.11 -29.31
CA PHE A 489 4.43 31.11 -28.25
C PHE A 489 5.87 31.06 -27.71
N GLY A 490 6.82 31.82 -28.28
CA GLY A 490 8.22 31.82 -27.86
C GLY A 490 8.56 32.74 -26.69
N ASP A 491 7.64 33.62 -26.25
CA ASP A 491 7.88 34.57 -25.15
C ASP A 491 7.73 33.93 -23.74
N GLU A 492 7.31 32.68 -23.61
CA GLU A 492 7.22 32.00 -22.29
C GLU A 492 8.60 31.75 -21.65
N GLU A 493 9.70 31.82 -22.39
CA GLU A 493 11.07 31.75 -21.82
C GLU A 493 11.55 33.07 -21.19
N ARG A 494 10.73 34.14 -21.19
CA ARG A 494 11.09 35.44 -20.56
C ARG A 494 10.51 35.64 -19.16
N LEU A 495 9.76 34.69 -18.61
CA LEU A 495 9.17 34.82 -17.26
C LEU A 495 9.98 34.18 -16.12
N ASP A 496 11.14 33.57 -16.42
CA ASP A 496 12.06 33.00 -15.42
C ASP A 496 13.46 33.68 -15.44
N THR A 497 13.49 35.02 -15.45
CA THR A 497 14.66 35.81 -14.99
C THR A 497 14.27 36.76 -13.88
#